data_AF-A0A924ZGU9-F1
#
_entry.id   AF-A0A924ZGU9-F1
#
_cell.length_a   1.000
_cell.length_b   1.000
_cell.length_c   1.000
_cell.angle_alpha   90.00
_cell.angle_beta   90.00
_cell.angle_gamma   90.00
#
_symmetry.space_group_name_H-M   'P 1'
#
loop_
_entity.id
_entity.type
_entity.pdbx_description
1 polymer ?
#
loop_
_entity_poly.entity_id
_entity_poly.type
_entity_poly.pdbx_seq_one_letter_code
_entity_poly.pdbx_strand_id
1 'polypeptide(L)'
;MISGFGAAGDDFSGDGGSDNLHGLGGDDLLYGGADADRVSGGLGDGTIIGGPGGGTLSGGLGADDFPCNPQEIGIDQITFYDADDRLLFVGIAPARVNAEQQGDDVKVAIGTGAQILVLGTVLDDLGRAFCLTKGGPKLIFSGRLAKNLLLAGFV
;
A
#
# COMPACT_ATOMS: atom_id res chain seq x y z
N MET A 1 -8.25 -18.23 -9.46
CA MET A 1 -7.48 -17.82 -10.65
C MET A 1 -8.41 -17.19 -11.68
N ILE A 2 -8.75 -15.95 -11.39
CA ILE A 2 -9.28 -14.93 -12.26
C ILE A 2 -8.08 -14.23 -12.92
N SER A 3 -8.17 -14.00 -14.22
CA SER A 3 -7.35 -13.03 -14.93
C SER A 3 -8.30 -12.02 -15.54
N GLY A 4 -8.40 -10.84 -14.93
CA GLY A 4 -9.41 -9.85 -15.31
C GLY A 4 -8.82 -8.48 -15.58
N PHE A 5 -9.46 -7.78 -16.50
CA PHE A 5 -9.20 -6.39 -16.82
C PHE A 5 -10.40 -5.58 -16.35
N GLY A 6 -10.20 -4.65 -15.42
CA GLY A 6 -11.17 -3.62 -15.10
C GLY A 6 -11.43 -2.74 -16.32
N ALA A 7 -12.63 -2.19 -16.41
CA ALA A 7 -12.86 -1.03 -17.26
C ALA A 7 -12.32 0.24 -16.57
N ALA A 8 -12.36 1.39 -17.24
CA ALA A 8 -11.91 2.62 -16.62
C ALA A 8 -12.79 3.05 -15.44
N GLY A 9 -12.22 3.16 -14.25
CA GLY A 9 -12.91 3.61 -13.04
C GLY A 9 -13.83 2.54 -12.46
N ASP A 10 -13.32 1.32 -12.33
CA ASP A 10 -14.10 0.13 -11.99
C ASP A 10 -13.80 -0.40 -10.58
N ASP A 11 -14.78 -1.09 -9.99
CA ASP A 11 -14.66 -1.81 -8.73
C ASP A 11 -14.45 -3.30 -9.05
N PHE A 12 -13.22 -3.81 -8.95
CA PHE A 12 -12.87 -5.16 -9.38
C PHE A 12 -12.26 -6.03 -8.27
N SER A 13 -12.81 -7.24 -8.06
CA SER A 13 -12.41 -8.20 -7.02
C SER A 13 -11.96 -9.53 -7.63
N GLY A 14 -10.83 -10.09 -7.15
CA GLY A 14 -10.39 -11.46 -7.45
C GLY A 14 -11.14 -12.54 -6.65
N ASP A 15 -11.71 -12.16 -5.50
CA ASP A 15 -12.37 -13.03 -4.52
C ASP A 15 -11.44 -14.05 -3.85
N GLY A 16 -11.15 -15.19 -4.47
CA GLY A 16 -10.36 -16.24 -3.81
C GLY A 16 -9.56 -17.11 -4.77
N GLY A 17 -8.42 -17.57 -4.26
CA GLY A 17 -7.36 -18.20 -5.04
C GLY A 17 -6.41 -17.17 -5.64
N SER A 18 -5.24 -17.58 -6.09
CA SER A 18 -4.26 -16.64 -6.68
C SER A 18 -4.73 -16.09 -8.03
N ASP A 19 -4.93 -14.78 -8.07
CA ASP A 19 -5.50 -14.06 -9.20
C ASP A 19 -4.52 -13.03 -9.81
N ASN A 20 -4.79 -12.64 -11.06
CA ASN A 20 -4.08 -11.55 -11.74
C ASN A 20 -5.09 -10.47 -12.16
N LEU A 21 -5.03 -9.31 -11.52
CA LEU A 21 -5.97 -8.21 -11.72
C LEU A 21 -5.26 -7.00 -12.36
N HIS A 22 -5.91 -6.39 -13.35
CA HIS A 22 -5.40 -5.22 -14.07
C HIS A 22 -6.49 -4.15 -14.22
N GLY A 23 -6.35 -2.95 -13.63
CA GLY A 23 -7.32 -1.84 -13.76
C GLY A 23 -7.24 -1.10 -15.10
N LEU A 24 -6.08 -1.16 -15.77
CA LEU A 24 -5.77 -0.50 -17.04
C LEU A 24 -5.68 1.01 -16.96
N GLY A 25 -6.78 1.74 -16.91
CA GLY A 25 -6.73 3.20 -16.93
C GLY A 25 -8.01 3.83 -16.45
N GLY A 26 -7.92 4.82 -15.56
CA GLY A 26 -9.05 5.35 -14.79
C GLY A 26 -8.75 5.22 -13.29
N ASP A 27 -9.61 5.80 -12.46
CA ASP A 27 -9.45 5.77 -11.01
C ASP A 27 -10.13 4.50 -10.46
N ASP A 28 -9.40 3.38 -10.39
CA ASP A 28 -9.96 2.06 -10.10
C ASP A 28 -9.94 1.70 -8.60
N LEU A 29 -10.88 0.87 -8.15
CA LEU A 29 -10.82 0.16 -6.86
C LEU A 29 -10.56 -1.32 -7.11
N LEU A 30 -9.34 -1.78 -6.82
CA LEU A 30 -8.93 -3.17 -7.04
C LEU A 30 -8.77 -3.91 -5.71
N TYR A 31 -9.44 -5.06 -5.56
CA TYR A 31 -9.32 -5.95 -4.42
C TYR A 31 -8.80 -7.32 -4.84
N GLY A 32 -7.61 -7.70 -4.36
CA GLY A 32 -7.00 -9.02 -4.63
C GLY A 32 -7.91 -10.16 -4.15
N GLY A 33 -8.31 -10.09 -2.89
CA GLY A 33 -9.15 -11.11 -2.27
C GLY A 33 -8.35 -11.99 -1.30
N ALA A 34 -8.78 -13.24 -1.17
CA ALA A 34 -8.08 -14.24 -0.39
C ALA A 34 -6.96 -14.90 -1.22
N ASP A 35 -5.90 -15.32 -0.55
CA ASP A 35 -4.68 -15.88 -1.14
C ASP A 35 -3.77 -14.82 -1.80
N ALA A 36 -2.71 -15.28 -2.46
CA ALA A 36 -1.67 -14.40 -2.97
C ALA A 36 -1.95 -13.97 -4.41
N ASP A 37 -2.25 -12.68 -4.57
CA ASP A 37 -2.67 -12.08 -5.84
C ASP A 37 -1.60 -11.19 -6.46
N ARG A 38 -1.75 -10.95 -7.77
CA ARG A 38 -0.97 -9.95 -8.50
C ARG A 38 -1.92 -8.88 -9.00
N VAL A 39 -1.78 -7.66 -8.48
CA VAL A 39 -2.71 -6.56 -8.77
C VAL A 39 -1.96 -5.38 -9.36
N SER A 40 -2.44 -4.84 -10.48
CA SER A 40 -1.89 -3.68 -11.17
C SER A 40 -2.98 -2.65 -11.45
N GLY A 41 -2.88 -1.45 -10.89
CA GLY A 41 -3.83 -0.35 -11.12
C GLY A 41 -3.84 0.12 -12.56
N GLY A 42 -2.70 0.56 -13.08
CA GLY A 42 -2.56 1.01 -14.47
C GLY A 42 -2.34 2.52 -14.55
N LEU A 43 -3.20 3.26 -15.23
CA LEU A 43 -3.14 4.73 -15.29
C LEU A 43 -4.26 5.31 -14.40
N GLY A 44 -4.04 6.45 -13.75
CA GLY A 44 -5.07 7.12 -12.94
C GLY A 44 -4.84 6.96 -11.45
N ASP A 45 -5.67 7.61 -10.64
CA ASP A 45 -5.54 7.61 -9.18
C ASP A 45 -6.36 6.45 -8.60
N GLY A 46 -5.74 5.29 -8.43
CA GLY A 46 -6.39 4.08 -7.97
C GLY A 46 -6.36 3.86 -6.46
N THR A 47 -7.17 2.91 -6.00
CA THR A 47 -7.13 2.33 -4.66
C THR A 47 -6.92 0.82 -4.77
N ILE A 48 -5.81 0.32 -4.24
CA ILE A 48 -5.42 -1.09 -4.39
C ILE A 48 -5.32 -1.77 -3.03
N ILE A 49 -6.14 -2.80 -2.84
CA ILE A 49 -6.22 -3.60 -1.61
C ILE A 49 -5.78 -5.02 -1.93
N GLY A 50 -4.64 -5.46 -1.37
CA GLY A 50 -4.11 -6.80 -1.62
C GLY A 50 -4.92 -7.93 -1.00
N GLY A 51 -5.56 -7.68 0.15
CA GLY A 51 -6.28 -8.69 0.91
C GLY A 51 -5.37 -9.54 1.81
N PRO A 52 -5.96 -10.39 2.68
CA PRO A 52 -5.24 -11.03 3.78
C PRO A 52 -4.18 -12.05 3.36
N GLY A 53 -4.22 -12.56 2.13
CA GLY A 53 -3.28 -13.57 1.64
C GLY A 53 -1.90 -13.01 1.28
N GLY A 54 -1.78 -11.70 1.09
CA GLY A 54 -0.53 -11.03 0.73
C GLY A 54 -0.18 -11.22 -0.74
N GLY A 55 0.04 -10.12 -1.45
CA GLY A 55 0.23 -10.15 -2.90
C GLY A 55 1.41 -9.34 -3.42
N THR A 56 1.50 -9.26 -4.74
CA THR A 56 2.34 -8.28 -5.45
C THR A 56 1.44 -7.20 -6.01
N LEU A 57 1.59 -5.97 -5.51
CA LEU A 57 0.73 -4.84 -5.84
C LEU A 57 1.54 -3.75 -6.54
N SER A 58 0.95 -3.13 -7.55
CA SER A 58 1.49 -1.92 -8.18
C SER A 58 0.36 -0.97 -8.57
N GLY A 59 0.53 0.30 -8.22
CA GLY A 59 -0.38 1.39 -8.57
C GLY A 59 -0.36 1.65 -10.07
N GLY A 60 0.85 1.89 -10.59
CA GLY A 60 1.03 2.30 -11.96
C GLY A 60 1.20 3.81 -11.99
N LEU A 61 0.84 4.48 -13.09
CA LEU A 61 0.98 5.93 -13.16
C LEU A 61 -0.22 6.61 -12.52
N GLY A 62 0.03 7.60 -11.67
CA GLY A 62 -1.01 8.30 -10.92
C GLY A 62 -0.67 8.37 -9.44
N ALA A 63 -1.59 8.92 -8.64
CA ALA A 63 -1.44 8.98 -7.20
C ALA A 63 -2.29 7.88 -6.53
N ASP A 64 -1.70 6.69 -6.36
CA ASP A 64 -2.42 5.52 -5.88
C ASP A 64 -2.42 5.43 -4.34
N ASP A 65 -3.57 5.06 -3.77
CA ASP A 65 -3.69 4.73 -2.34
C ASP A 65 -3.65 3.20 -2.16
N PHE A 66 -2.84 2.72 -1.22
CA PHE A 66 -2.80 1.31 -0.78
C PHE A 66 -3.30 1.20 0.67
N PRO A 67 -4.60 0.96 0.88
CA PRO A 67 -5.17 0.85 2.22
C PRO A 67 -4.64 -0.37 2.96
N CYS A 68 -4.21 -0.14 4.19
CA CYS A 68 -3.73 -1.13 5.13
C CYS A 68 -4.67 -1.10 6.34
N ASN A 69 -5.50 -2.12 6.50
CA ASN A 69 -6.33 -2.30 7.70
C ASN A 69 -6.05 -3.66 8.36
N PRO A 70 -6.35 -3.84 9.66
CA PRO A 70 -6.00 -5.06 10.37
C PRO A 70 -6.61 -6.36 9.82
N GLN A 71 -7.68 -6.28 9.04
CA GLN A 71 -8.43 -7.42 8.52
C GLN A 71 -7.95 -7.87 7.14
N GLU A 72 -7.44 -6.93 6.34
CA GLU A 72 -7.06 -7.14 4.94
C GLU A 72 -5.54 -7.05 4.73
N ILE A 73 -4.77 -6.85 5.79
CA ILE A 73 -3.32 -6.76 5.66
C ILE A 73 -2.67 -8.13 5.60
N GLY A 74 -2.05 -8.42 4.46
CA GLY A 74 -1.25 -9.60 4.20
C GLY A 74 0.25 -9.33 4.32
N ILE A 75 1.03 -10.23 3.71
CA ILE A 75 2.46 -10.00 3.44
C ILE A 75 2.57 -9.49 2.01
N ASP A 76 2.61 -8.17 1.85
CA ASP A 76 2.54 -7.54 0.53
C ASP A 76 3.90 -7.07 0.03
N GLN A 77 4.12 -7.22 -1.27
CA GLN A 77 5.21 -6.56 -2.01
C GLN A 77 4.58 -5.47 -2.88
N ILE A 78 4.96 -4.22 -2.63
CA ILE A 78 4.37 -3.06 -3.29
C ILE A 78 5.44 -2.35 -4.10
N THR A 79 5.12 -1.98 -5.33
CA THR A 79 5.96 -1.10 -6.14
C THR A 79 5.26 0.24 -6.29
N PHE A 80 5.93 1.30 -5.85
CA PHE A 80 5.53 2.68 -6.14
C PHE A 80 6.13 3.10 -7.47
N TYR A 81 5.30 3.71 -8.30
CA TYR A 81 5.69 4.19 -9.63
C TYR A 81 5.78 5.71 -9.65
N ASP A 82 5.01 6.38 -8.79
CA ASP A 82 5.01 7.82 -8.64
C ASP A 82 5.25 8.24 -7.17
N ALA A 83 5.77 9.45 -6.98
CA ALA A 83 6.08 9.98 -5.66
C ALA A 83 4.84 10.29 -4.80
N ASP A 84 3.66 10.29 -5.42
CA ASP A 84 2.37 10.60 -4.79
C ASP A 84 1.60 9.35 -4.32
N ASP A 85 2.16 8.15 -4.56
CA ASP A 85 1.69 6.87 -4.06
C ASP A 85 1.75 6.82 -2.52
N ARG A 86 0.75 6.20 -1.90
CA ARG A 86 0.52 6.28 -0.45
C ARG A 86 0.19 4.94 0.18
N LEU A 87 0.81 4.65 1.32
CA LEU A 87 0.31 3.62 2.24
C LEU A 87 -0.67 4.26 3.22
N LEU A 88 -1.93 3.83 3.19
CA LEU A 88 -3.02 4.40 3.99
C LEU A 88 -3.37 3.47 5.16
N PHE A 89 -2.91 3.79 6.37
CA PHE A 89 -3.12 2.95 7.55
C PHE A 89 -4.43 3.25 8.25
N VAL A 90 -5.46 2.44 8.00
CA VAL A 90 -6.81 2.64 8.56
C VAL A 90 -7.00 1.78 9.81
N GLY A 91 -7.30 2.41 10.95
CA GLY A 91 -7.55 1.69 12.20
C GLY A 91 -6.31 1.05 12.85
N ILE A 92 -5.11 1.39 12.37
CA ILE A 92 -3.84 0.90 12.91
C ILE A 92 -3.22 2.01 13.75
N ALA A 93 -2.96 1.72 15.03
CA ALA A 93 -2.30 2.67 15.91
C ALA A 93 -0.88 2.95 15.39
N PRO A 94 -0.45 4.22 15.32
CA PRO A 94 0.85 4.55 14.76
C PRO A 94 2.06 3.87 15.41
N ALA A 95 2.00 3.64 16.73
CA ALA A 95 3.03 2.92 17.47
C ALA A 95 3.21 1.44 17.05
N ARG A 96 2.28 0.90 16.25
CA ARG A 96 2.34 -0.45 15.70
C ARG A 96 3.06 -0.50 14.35
N VAL A 97 3.36 0.63 13.74
CA VAL A 97 3.96 0.71 12.40
C VAL A 97 5.42 1.10 12.54
N ASN A 98 6.31 0.26 12.04
CA ASN A 98 7.74 0.51 12.01
C ASN A 98 8.27 0.33 10.59
N ALA A 99 8.85 1.37 10.01
CA ALA A 99 9.47 1.33 8.69
C ALA A 99 11.00 1.38 8.81
N GLU A 100 11.70 0.53 8.06
CA GLU A 100 13.15 0.47 8.02
C GLU A 100 13.66 0.28 6.59
N GLN A 101 14.77 0.95 6.25
CA GLN A 101 15.46 0.71 4.98
C GLN A 101 16.11 -0.67 5.00
N GLN A 102 15.87 -1.47 3.97
CA GLN A 102 16.51 -2.76 3.71
C GLN A 102 17.12 -2.76 2.30
N GLY A 103 18.41 -2.46 2.20
CA GLY A 103 19.04 -2.29 0.89
C GLY A 103 18.36 -1.17 0.11
N ASP A 104 17.88 -1.48 -1.09
CA ASP A 104 17.18 -0.52 -1.97
C ASP A 104 15.66 -0.47 -1.72
N ASP A 105 15.15 -1.27 -0.76
CA ASP A 105 13.73 -1.37 -0.44
C ASP A 105 13.42 -0.83 0.97
N VAL A 106 12.15 -0.55 1.25
CA VAL A 106 11.68 -0.25 2.62
C VAL A 106 10.80 -1.37 3.13
N LYS A 107 11.16 -1.92 4.30
CA LYS A 107 10.31 -2.84 5.04
C LYS A 107 9.45 -2.08 6.04
N VAL A 108 8.14 -2.26 5.96
CA VAL A 108 7.16 -1.74 6.92
C VAL A 108 6.58 -2.92 7.71
N ALA A 109 6.92 -3.00 8.99
CA ALA A 109 6.39 -3.99 9.92
C ALA A 109 5.21 -3.42 10.72
N ILE A 110 4.12 -4.19 10.83
CA ILE A 110 2.88 -3.75 11.44
C ILE A 110 2.43 -4.76 12.50
N GLY A 111 2.48 -4.34 13.78
CA GLY A 111 2.20 -5.22 14.90
C GLY A 111 3.17 -6.40 14.96
N THR A 112 2.65 -7.63 15.06
CA THR A 112 3.45 -8.84 15.31
C THR A 112 3.56 -9.79 14.12
N GLY A 113 3.01 -9.46 12.95
CA GLY A 113 2.96 -10.43 11.85
C GLY A 113 2.81 -9.85 10.44
N ALA A 114 2.09 -8.74 10.28
CA ALA A 114 1.92 -8.12 8.97
C ALA A 114 3.19 -7.35 8.58
N GLN A 115 3.60 -7.51 7.32
CA GLN A 115 4.76 -6.82 6.77
C GLN A 115 4.51 -6.43 5.33
N ILE A 116 4.94 -5.23 4.95
CA ILE A 116 4.91 -4.73 3.59
C ILE A 116 6.36 -4.46 3.19
N LEU A 117 6.74 -4.93 2.00
CA LEU A 117 8.00 -4.56 1.39
C LEU A 117 7.71 -3.62 0.23
N VAL A 118 8.13 -2.36 0.36
CA VAL A 118 8.03 -1.37 -0.72
C VAL A 118 9.34 -1.40 -1.51
N LEU A 119 9.25 -1.90 -2.74
CA LEU A 119 10.40 -2.18 -3.59
C LEU A 119 10.99 -0.90 -4.20
N GLY A 120 12.32 -0.84 -4.33
CA GLY A 120 13.04 0.24 -4.99
C GLY A 120 12.83 1.63 -4.39
N THR A 121 12.38 1.69 -3.13
CA THR A 121 11.99 2.92 -2.45
C THR A 121 12.99 3.23 -1.34
N VAL A 122 13.28 4.51 -1.14
CA VAL A 122 14.05 4.97 0.02
C VAL A 122 13.12 5.46 1.14
N LEU A 123 13.53 5.23 2.38
CA LEU A 123 12.71 5.48 3.57
C LEU A 123 12.26 6.94 3.69
N ASP A 124 13.09 7.89 3.26
CA ASP A 124 12.76 9.32 3.29
C ASP A 124 11.63 9.68 2.30
N ASP A 125 11.54 8.98 1.18
CA ASP A 125 10.45 9.13 0.21
C ASP A 125 9.18 8.44 0.74
N LEU A 126 9.32 7.29 1.40
CA LEU A 126 8.19 6.64 2.05
C LEU A 126 7.66 7.47 3.24
N GLY A 127 8.50 8.19 3.97
CA GLY A 127 8.09 9.17 4.98
C GLY A 127 7.17 10.26 4.43
N ARG A 128 7.14 10.43 3.08
CA ARG A 128 6.18 11.28 2.40
C ARG A 128 4.88 10.57 1.96
N ALA A 129 4.79 9.28 2.11
CA ALA A 129 3.69 8.45 1.61
C ALA A 129 2.72 7.96 2.72
N PHE A 130 3.02 8.19 4.00
CA PHE A 130 2.17 7.72 5.10
C PHE A 130 1.00 8.66 5.40
N CYS A 131 -0.22 8.17 5.19
CA CYS A 131 -1.44 8.84 5.64
C CYS A 131 -2.18 7.93 6.63
N LEU A 132 -2.53 8.43 7.83
CA LEU A 132 -3.33 7.65 8.79
C LEU A 132 -4.84 7.69 8.47
N THR A 133 -5.26 8.76 7.80
CA THR A 133 -6.61 8.97 7.27
C THR A 133 -6.46 9.87 6.06
N LYS A 134 -7.27 9.73 5.01
CA LYS A 134 -7.24 10.66 3.85
C LYS A 134 -7.38 12.11 4.34
N GLY A 135 -6.31 12.91 4.22
CA GLY A 135 -6.23 14.28 4.75
C GLY A 135 -5.84 14.43 6.23
N GLY A 136 -5.42 13.35 6.89
CA GLY A 136 -4.96 13.31 8.28
C GLY A 136 -3.46 13.56 8.44
N PRO A 137 -2.97 13.58 9.69
CA PRO A 137 -1.57 13.83 9.96
C PRO A 137 -0.70 12.74 9.34
N LYS A 138 0.32 13.22 8.64
CA LYS A 138 1.31 12.41 7.95
C LYS A 138 2.31 11.84 8.95
N LEU A 139 2.58 10.54 8.88
CA LEU A 139 3.65 9.95 9.71
C LEU A 139 4.99 10.30 9.06
N ILE A 140 5.84 11.04 9.80
CA ILE A 140 7.19 11.34 9.34
C ILE A 140 8.14 10.39 10.07
N PHE A 141 8.75 9.48 9.31
CA PHE A 141 9.83 8.63 9.80
C PHE A 141 11.15 9.35 9.50
N SER A 142 11.81 9.93 10.52
CA SER A 142 13.17 10.45 10.32
C SER A 142 14.15 9.29 10.30
N GLY A 143 14.89 9.15 9.19
CA GLY A 143 15.80 8.04 8.93
C GLY A 143 16.82 7.73 10.03
N ARG A 144 17.22 6.45 10.05
CA ARG A 144 18.19 5.76 10.92
C ARG A 144 18.12 6.15 12.41
N LEU A 145 17.42 5.32 13.20
CA LEU A 145 17.29 5.39 14.65
C LEU A 145 16.46 6.58 15.16
N ALA A 146 15.17 6.61 14.86
CA ALA A 146 14.25 7.45 15.62
C ALA A 146 13.17 6.59 16.29
N LYS A 147 13.44 6.28 17.56
CA LYS A 147 12.53 5.68 18.53
C LYS A 147 11.25 6.49 18.81
N ASN A 148 10.96 7.56 18.08
CA ASN A 148 9.81 8.39 18.35
C ASN A 148 9.15 8.81 17.04
N LEU A 149 7.96 8.27 16.86
CA LEU A 149 6.99 8.75 15.91
C LEU A 149 6.67 10.22 16.20
N LEU A 150 6.95 11.12 15.27
CA LEU A 150 6.33 12.44 15.28
C LEU A 150 5.06 12.37 14.42
N LEU A 151 3.91 12.50 15.06
CA LEU A 151 2.70 12.91 14.38
C LEU A 151 2.94 14.36 13.93
N ALA A 152 3.04 14.61 12.63
CA ALA A 152 3.02 15.98 12.14
C ALA A 152 1.60 16.52 12.30
N GLY A 153 1.32 17.07 13.49
CA GLY A 153 0.13 17.89 13.70
C GLY A 153 0.33 19.21 12.97
N PHE A 154 -0.56 19.55 12.06
CA PHE A 154 -0.77 20.94 11.71
C PHE A 154 -2.24 21.30 11.89
N VAL A 155 -2.37 22.52 12.42
CA VAL A 155 -3.54 23.27 12.85
C VAL A 155 -4.58 23.40 11.74
#